data_AF-A0A0D3J6H0-F1
#
_entry.id   AF-A0A0D3J6H0-F1
#
_cell.length_a   1.000
_cell.length_b   1.000
_cell.length_c   1.000
_cell.angle_alpha   90.00
_cell.angle_beta   90.00
_cell.angle_gamma   90.00
#
_symmetry.space_group_name_H-M   'P 1'
#
loop_
_entity.id
_entity.type
_entity.pdbx_description
1 polymer ?
#
loop_
_entity_poly.entity_id
_entity_poly.type
_entity_poly.pdbx_seq_one_letter_code
_entity_poly.pdbx_strand_id
1 'polypeptide(L)'
;MPSPTHNRSLYINLADERIYRSAFNLTRPLLLQRMRYVEHMLAFLQHAELKTFPLMEQVLRVSCAQEGSFVKTFPLMEQVLRVSCAQDSAANLAGGYRFRKAAATTSSTSSGSERASTTPPRNGSGTEATAAHDARGAEAEEARARCGEAAEEDRLRNERARAAAALREEQRSRVLAALASGPRLVVDLAPAYTALMSARHRRSLSQQLGRCWALNRRAPAPFAMHLASLRTCPAECLPAGGEHERWLVGRLDGEVSDHFGREGKLLLEARIVYLSPDAEEVLEVPWDSESARAPLEAEKTYVIGGRSSQPVDRAGVLTLPAAVDVLLRVHAGASWSQAMRAALPPRFFLSAEEEAEARAKRQRAKEQSRRTTKNSKLGFMTFKLAYV
;
A
#
# COMPACT_ATOMS: atom_id res chain seq x y z
N MET A 1 -34.90 1.20 39.12
CA MET A 1 -33.89 0.13 39.05
C MET A 1 -33.42 0.02 37.60
N PRO A 2 -32.39 0.78 37.16
CA PRO A 2 -31.82 0.60 35.83
C PRO A 2 -30.82 -0.57 35.85
N SER A 3 -30.81 -1.35 34.77
CA SER A 3 -29.96 -2.52 34.58
C SER A 3 -28.48 -2.13 34.41
N PRO A 4 -27.53 -3.02 34.79
CA PRO A 4 -26.11 -2.74 34.65
C PRO A 4 -25.68 -2.95 33.19
N THR A 5 -25.41 -1.86 32.47
CA THR A 5 -24.70 -1.88 31.20
C THR A 5 -23.29 -2.41 31.43
N HIS A 6 -23.00 -3.58 30.87
CA HIS A 6 -21.66 -4.15 30.85
C HIS A 6 -20.77 -3.33 29.91
N ASN A 7 -19.99 -2.42 30.49
CA ASN A 7 -18.86 -1.78 29.83
C ASN A 7 -17.76 -2.84 29.60
N ARG A 8 -17.71 -3.42 28.40
CA ARG A 8 -16.58 -4.26 27.98
C ARG A 8 -15.46 -3.34 27.49
N SER A 9 -14.71 -2.78 28.43
CA SER A 9 -13.36 -2.27 28.14
C SER A 9 -12.45 -3.48 27.96
N LEU A 10 -12.01 -3.72 26.73
CA LEU A 10 -11.06 -4.79 26.42
C LEU A 10 -9.65 -4.30 26.78
N TYR A 11 -9.35 -4.28 28.09
CA TYR A 11 -8.00 -4.08 28.60
C TYR A 11 -7.19 -5.36 28.38
N ILE A 12 -6.12 -5.30 27.59
CA ILE A 12 -5.03 -6.29 27.64
C ILE A 12 -3.84 -5.58 28.27
N ASN A 13 -3.80 -5.57 29.59
CA ASN A 13 -2.62 -5.21 30.35
C ASN A 13 -1.87 -6.53 30.65
N LEU A 14 -0.80 -6.80 29.91
CA LEU A 14 0.15 -7.89 30.20
C LEU A 14 1.46 -7.24 30.65
N ALA A 15 1.51 -6.83 31.91
CA ALA A 15 2.76 -6.47 32.58
C ALA A 15 3.56 -7.76 32.85
N ASP A 16 4.43 -8.12 31.92
CA ASP A 16 5.46 -9.17 32.10
C ASP A 16 6.79 -8.49 32.48
N GLU A 17 7.32 -8.84 33.64
CA GLU A 17 8.58 -8.35 34.24
C GLU A 17 9.79 -8.51 33.29
N ARG A 18 9.69 -9.38 32.27
CA ARG A 18 10.68 -9.57 31.22
C ARG A 18 10.78 -8.38 30.24
N ILE A 19 9.72 -7.59 30.10
CA ILE A 19 9.68 -6.41 29.21
C ILE A 19 10.57 -5.30 29.76
N TYR A 20 10.60 -5.10 31.09
CA TYR A 20 11.49 -4.12 31.73
C TYR A 20 12.98 -4.44 31.54
N ARG A 21 13.37 -5.72 31.66
CA ARG A 21 14.75 -6.15 31.34
C ARG A 21 15.09 -6.03 29.86
N SER A 22 14.11 -6.14 28.96
CA SER A 22 14.32 -5.95 27.52
C SER A 22 14.44 -4.47 27.16
N ALA A 23 13.62 -3.59 27.73
CA ALA A 23 13.68 -2.13 27.55
C ALA A 23 15.02 -1.53 28.05
N PHE A 24 15.57 -2.05 29.15
CA PHE A 24 16.90 -1.65 29.63
C PHE A 24 18.03 -2.07 28.68
N ASN A 25 17.91 -3.22 28.01
CA ASN A 25 18.88 -3.67 27.01
C ASN A 25 18.71 -2.98 25.64
N LEU A 26 17.51 -2.48 25.33
CA LEU A 26 17.18 -1.73 24.11
C LEU A 26 17.62 -0.26 24.15
N THR A 27 17.72 0.34 25.34
CA THR A 27 18.14 1.75 25.51
C THR A 27 19.65 1.94 25.59
N ARG A 28 20.39 0.88 25.96
CA ARG A 28 21.87 0.89 26.06
C ARG A 28 22.58 1.24 24.73
N PRO A 29 22.19 0.73 23.55
CA PRO A 29 22.80 1.12 22.28
C PRO A 29 22.56 2.58 21.92
N LEU A 30 21.38 3.13 22.24
CA LEU A 30 21.03 4.53 21.97
C LEU A 30 21.81 5.50 22.87
N LEU A 31 22.02 5.13 24.14
CA LEU A 31 22.91 5.87 25.05
C LEU A 31 24.36 5.86 24.56
N LEU A 32 24.88 4.70 24.13
CA LEU A 32 26.23 4.60 23.55
C LEU A 32 26.36 5.39 22.24
N GLN A 33 25.33 5.41 21.40
CA GLN A 33 25.30 6.20 20.17
C GLN A 33 25.31 7.72 20.47
N ARG A 34 24.56 8.17 21.48
CA ARG A 34 24.57 9.57 21.93
C ARG A 34 25.92 9.96 22.52
N MET A 35 26.55 9.09 23.31
CA MET A 35 27.90 9.35 23.83
C MET A 35 28.94 9.47 22.72
N ARG A 36 28.92 8.58 21.73
CA ARG A 36 29.80 8.68 20.55
C ARG A 36 29.56 9.94 19.73
N TYR A 37 28.31 10.37 19.60
CA TYR A 37 28.00 11.64 18.92
C TYR A 37 28.62 12.84 19.64
N VAL A 38 28.56 12.87 20.99
CA VAL A 38 29.20 13.90 21.80
C VAL A 38 30.73 13.85 21.68
N GLU A 39 31.33 12.66 21.68
CA GLU A 39 32.79 12.49 21.45
C GLU A 39 33.23 13.00 20.08
N HIS A 40 32.49 12.67 19.02
CA HIS A 40 32.77 13.16 17.66
C HIS A 40 32.60 14.66 17.53
N MET A 41 31.58 15.25 18.18
CA MET A 41 31.43 16.70 18.25
C MET A 41 32.61 17.35 18.98
N LEU A 42 33.03 16.82 20.12
CA LEU A 42 34.17 17.35 20.87
C LEU A 42 35.47 17.28 20.07
N ALA A 43 35.72 16.18 19.36
CA ALA A 43 36.87 16.03 18.46
C ALA A 43 36.82 16.99 17.27
N PHE A 44 35.64 17.17 16.66
CA PHE A 44 35.45 18.15 15.59
C PHE A 44 35.74 19.58 16.06
N LEU A 45 35.25 19.93 17.25
CA LEU A 45 35.45 21.26 17.84
C LEU A 45 36.92 21.51 18.25
N GLN A 46 37.66 20.47 18.67
CA GLN A 46 39.10 20.56 18.91
C GLN A 46 39.88 20.85 17.62
N HIS A 47 39.48 20.25 16.50
CA HIS A 47 40.14 20.46 15.21
C HIS A 47 39.78 21.78 14.53
N ALA A 48 38.62 22.36 14.83
CA ALA A 48 38.15 23.57 14.17
C ALA A 48 38.79 24.88 14.71
N GLU A 49 39.73 24.82 15.67
CA GLU A 49 40.38 25.97 16.34
C GLU A 49 39.39 27.09 16.76
N LEU A 50 38.15 26.72 17.07
CA LEU A 50 37.12 27.69 17.40
C LEU A 50 37.45 28.29 18.78
N LYS A 51 37.65 29.62 18.84
CA LYS A 51 37.96 30.37 20.06
C LYS A 51 36.92 30.22 21.19
N THR A 52 35.77 29.63 20.91
CA THR A 52 34.68 29.32 21.85
C THR A 52 34.83 27.98 22.57
N PHE A 53 35.86 27.19 22.23
CA PHE A 53 36.11 25.84 22.77
C PHE A 53 36.08 25.74 24.32
N PRO A 54 36.72 26.65 25.08
CA PRO A 54 36.77 26.52 26.55
C PRO A 54 35.38 26.68 27.22
N LEU A 55 34.50 27.49 26.62
CA LEU A 55 33.17 27.75 27.14
C LEU A 55 32.24 26.55 26.89
N MET A 56 32.34 25.95 25.70
CA MET A 56 31.49 24.82 25.29
C MET A 56 31.89 23.54 26.03
N GLU A 57 33.19 23.36 26.30
CA GLU A 57 33.69 22.26 27.13
C GLU A 57 33.19 22.37 28.59
N GLN A 58 33.16 23.57 29.18
CA GLN A 58 32.59 23.79 30.51
C GLN A 58 31.10 23.48 30.56
N VAL A 59 30.31 23.92 29.57
CA VAL A 59 28.86 23.66 29.52
C VAL A 59 28.56 22.16 29.39
N LEU A 60 29.35 21.44 28.59
CA LEU A 60 29.20 19.99 28.42
C LEU A 60 29.60 19.22 29.68
N ARG A 61 30.71 19.58 30.34
CA ARG A 61 31.14 18.95 31.61
C ARG A 61 30.12 19.14 32.73
N VAL A 62 29.56 20.35 32.88
CA VAL A 62 28.52 20.64 33.88
C VAL A 62 27.22 19.88 33.58
N SER A 63 26.84 19.78 32.31
CA SER A 63 25.63 19.05 31.89
C SER A 63 25.74 17.53 32.06
N CYS A 64 26.95 16.96 31.93
CA CYS A 64 27.20 15.53 32.15
C CYS A 64 27.29 15.14 33.64
N ALA A 65 27.63 16.07 34.53
CA ALA A 65 27.76 15.79 35.97
C ALA A 65 26.42 15.80 36.72
N GLN A 66 25.36 16.40 36.14
CA GLN A 66 24.02 16.40 36.72
C GLN A 66 23.10 15.46 35.93
N GLU A 67 22.89 14.25 36.47
CA GLU A 67 21.87 13.32 35.97
C GLU A 67 20.51 14.03 35.88
N GLY A 68 20.03 14.25 34.65
CA GLY A 68 18.73 14.88 34.37
C GLY A 68 18.77 16.32 33.82
N SER A 69 19.93 16.97 33.71
CA SER A 69 20.01 18.37 33.22
C SER A 69 20.18 18.53 31.69
N PHE A 70 20.57 17.45 30.99
CA PHE A 70 20.94 17.47 29.55
C PHE A 70 19.81 17.98 28.62
N VAL A 71 18.56 17.85 29.03
CA VAL A 71 17.39 18.33 28.25
C VAL A 71 17.28 19.86 28.27
N LYS A 72 17.83 20.53 29.28
CA LYS A 72 17.70 21.99 29.46
C LYS A 72 18.79 22.79 28.76
N THR A 73 19.94 22.19 28.45
CA THR A 73 21.10 22.88 27.84
C THR A 73 21.12 22.85 26.31
N PHE A 74 20.35 21.95 25.68
CA PHE A 74 20.27 21.82 24.23
C PHE A 74 19.78 23.09 23.48
N PRO A 75 18.77 23.83 23.97
CA PRO A 75 18.28 25.05 23.29
C PRO A 75 19.32 26.18 23.23
N LEU A 76 20.22 26.26 24.22
CA LEU A 76 21.29 27.25 24.28
C LEU A 76 22.41 26.95 23.27
N MET A 77 22.75 25.68 23.08
CA MET A 77 23.71 25.26 22.04
C MET A 77 23.18 25.54 20.63
N GLU A 78 21.88 25.38 20.41
CA GLU A 78 21.25 25.64 19.12
C GLU A 78 21.26 27.13 18.76
N GLN A 79 21.10 28.04 19.74
CA GLN A 79 21.20 29.49 19.51
C GLN A 79 22.61 29.92 19.08
N VAL A 80 23.66 29.34 19.68
CA VAL A 80 25.06 29.68 19.34
C VAL A 80 25.40 29.25 17.91
N LEU A 81 24.92 28.08 17.47
CA LEU A 81 25.17 27.57 16.11
C LEU A 81 24.39 28.33 15.02
N ARG A 82 23.18 28.83 15.33
CA ARG A 82 22.38 29.61 14.37
C ARG A 82 23.00 30.96 14.00
N VAL A 83 23.72 31.60 14.91
CA VAL A 83 24.38 32.89 14.66
C VAL A 83 25.56 32.73 13.68
N SER A 84 26.27 31.59 13.73
CA SER A 84 27.37 31.31 12.78
C SER A 84 26.89 30.97 11.37
N CYS A 85 25.85 30.14 11.21
CA CYS A 85 25.42 29.70 9.88
C CYS A 85 24.72 30.77 9.03
N ALA A 86 24.19 31.83 9.65
CA ALA A 86 23.52 32.93 8.94
C ALA A 86 24.50 33.79 8.11
N GLN A 87 25.81 33.72 8.37
CA GLN A 87 26.82 34.50 7.66
C GLN A 87 27.24 33.89 6.31
N ASP A 88 27.03 32.58 6.11
CA ASP A 88 27.54 31.85 4.92
C ASP A 88 26.50 31.66 3.80
N SER A 89 25.21 31.87 4.07
CA SER A 89 24.12 31.49 3.17
C SER A 89 23.76 32.53 2.08
N ALA A 90 24.45 33.67 2.03
CA ALA A 90 24.16 34.75 1.06
C ALA A 90 24.72 34.52 -0.35
N ALA A 91 25.47 33.44 -0.60
CA ALA A 91 26.35 33.36 -1.77
C ALA A 91 25.85 32.58 -2.99
N ASN A 92 24.78 31.75 -2.92
CA ASN A 92 24.55 30.78 -4.02
C ASN A 92 23.07 30.50 -4.32
N LEU A 93 22.44 31.32 -5.17
CA LEU A 93 21.17 30.96 -5.84
C LEU A 93 21.08 31.63 -7.23
N ALA A 94 21.56 30.96 -8.27
CA ALA A 94 21.19 31.25 -9.66
C ALA A 94 21.38 30.00 -10.55
N GLY A 95 20.31 29.57 -11.23
CA GLY A 95 20.42 28.68 -12.40
C GLY A 95 19.34 27.60 -12.51
N GLY A 96 18.27 27.88 -13.25
CA GLY A 96 17.26 26.90 -13.66
C GLY A 96 17.45 26.43 -15.11
N TYR A 97 16.84 25.30 -15.49
CA TYR A 97 16.78 24.80 -16.87
C TYR A 97 15.46 24.09 -17.21
N ARG A 98 15.00 24.25 -18.46
CA ARG A 98 13.70 23.80 -19.03
C ARG A 98 13.83 22.66 -20.05
N PHE A 99 12.71 21.95 -20.21
CA PHE A 99 12.36 20.82 -21.08
C PHE A 99 12.31 21.06 -22.61
N ARG A 100 12.40 19.98 -23.41
CA ARG A 100 11.73 19.81 -24.72
C ARG A 100 11.26 18.36 -24.97
N LYS A 101 10.16 18.20 -25.72
CA LYS A 101 9.49 16.94 -26.10
C LYS A 101 9.29 16.95 -27.63
N ALA A 102 9.40 15.80 -28.30
CA ALA A 102 9.14 15.64 -29.73
C ALA A 102 8.11 14.53 -29.98
N ALA A 103 7.29 14.71 -31.02
CA ALA A 103 6.26 13.79 -31.51
C ALA A 103 6.62 13.29 -32.91
N ALA A 104 6.14 12.10 -33.29
CA ALA A 104 6.30 11.54 -34.63
C ALA A 104 5.00 10.90 -35.13
N THR A 105 4.79 11.05 -36.43
CA THR A 105 3.59 10.85 -37.25
C THR A 105 3.67 9.52 -38.03
N THR A 106 2.53 8.87 -38.26
CA THR A 106 2.40 7.60 -39.03
C THR A 106 1.84 7.83 -40.45
N SER A 107 2.24 6.97 -41.39
CA SER A 107 1.79 6.94 -42.80
C SER A 107 1.19 5.58 -43.16
N SER A 108 0.15 5.58 -43.99
CA SER A 108 -0.61 4.41 -44.49
C SER A 108 -0.42 4.21 -46.01
N THR A 109 -0.56 2.95 -46.46
CA THR A 109 -0.44 2.54 -47.87
C THR A 109 -1.65 1.71 -48.27
N SER A 110 -2.18 1.94 -49.48
CA SER A 110 -3.32 1.24 -50.08
C SER A 110 -2.89 0.53 -51.38
N SER A 111 -3.49 -0.62 -51.69
CA SER A 111 -3.34 -1.30 -52.98
C SER A 111 -4.68 -1.88 -53.43
N GLY A 112 -5.02 -1.61 -54.70
CA GLY A 112 -6.18 -2.13 -55.42
C GLY A 112 -5.85 -3.42 -56.18
N SER A 113 -6.89 -4.16 -56.58
CA SER A 113 -6.78 -5.35 -57.42
C SER A 113 -7.97 -5.44 -58.38
N GLU A 114 -7.66 -5.69 -59.64
CA GLU A 114 -8.52 -5.67 -60.83
C GLU A 114 -9.29 -6.99 -61.02
N ARG A 115 -10.52 -6.90 -61.56
CA ARG A 115 -11.37 -8.04 -61.96
C ARG A 115 -11.31 -8.24 -63.47
N ALA A 116 -11.11 -9.49 -63.91
CA ALA A 116 -11.33 -9.94 -65.28
C ALA A 116 -12.69 -10.65 -65.41
N SER A 117 -13.41 -10.37 -66.50
CA SER A 117 -14.73 -10.92 -66.84
C SER A 117 -14.62 -12.00 -67.92
N THR A 118 -15.19 -13.19 -67.67
CA THR A 118 -15.40 -14.23 -68.69
C THR A 118 -16.77 -14.87 -68.49
N THR A 119 -17.57 -14.88 -69.54
CA THR A 119 -18.97 -15.36 -69.57
C THR A 119 -19.06 -16.66 -70.38
N PRO A 120 -19.66 -17.75 -69.86
CA PRO A 120 -19.89 -18.98 -70.63
C PRO A 120 -21.33 -19.10 -71.18
N PRO A 121 -21.55 -19.96 -72.21
CA PRO A 121 -22.84 -20.13 -72.90
C PRO A 121 -23.82 -21.05 -72.14
N ARG A 122 -25.11 -20.85 -72.42
CA ARG A 122 -26.29 -21.34 -71.69
C ARG A 122 -27.06 -22.35 -72.55
N ASN A 123 -27.16 -23.61 -72.12
CA ASN A 123 -28.09 -24.63 -72.64
C ASN A 123 -28.29 -25.74 -71.60
N GLY A 124 -29.55 -26.06 -71.21
CA GLY A 124 -29.86 -27.27 -70.43
C GLY A 124 -31.01 -27.15 -69.41
N SER A 125 -32.11 -27.87 -69.68
CA SER A 125 -33.23 -28.36 -68.84
C SER A 125 -33.46 -27.76 -67.42
N GLY A 126 -34.57 -27.04 -67.28
CA GLY A 126 -34.94 -26.21 -66.12
C GLY A 126 -35.68 -26.87 -64.96
N THR A 127 -35.27 -28.05 -64.48
CA THR A 127 -35.84 -28.64 -63.24
C THR A 127 -34.83 -28.83 -62.10
N GLU A 128 -33.51 -28.84 -62.36
CA GLU A 128 -32.47 -28.85 -61.32
C GLU A 128 -32.14 -27.44 -60.79
N ALA A 129 -32.56 -26.39 -61.49
CA ALA A 129 -32.22 -25.01 -61.16
C ALA A 129 -32.91 -24.47 -59.88
N THR A 130 -34.05 -25.04 -59.48
CA THR A 130 -34.82 -24.60 -58.31
C THR A 130 -34.20 -25.08 -57.00
N ALA A 131 -33.79 -26.35 -56.91
CA ALA A 131 -33.15 -26.90 -55.72
C ALA A 131 -31.81 -26.20 -55.37
N ALA A 132 -31.03 -25.82 -56.38
CA ALA A 132 -29.77 -25.08 -56.19
C ALA A 132 -30.00 -23.62 -55.73
N HIS A 133 -31.13 -23.01 -56.10
CA HIS A 133 -31.49 -21.67 -55.65
C HIS A 133 -31.89 -21.66 -54.17
N ASP A 134 -32.67 -22.65 -53.74
CA ASP A 134 -33.14 -22.76 -52.35
C ASP A 134 -31.98 -23.07 -51.37
N ALA A 135 -31.05 -23.95 -51.75
CA ALA A 135 -29.85 -24.24 -50.95
C ALA A 135 -28.96 -22.98 -50.77
N ARG A 136 -28.77 -22.19 -51.83
CA ARG A 136 -28.03 -20.92 -51.77
C ARG A 136 -28.74 -19.88 -50.92
N GLY A 137 -30.08 -19.87 -50.91
CA GLY A 137 -30.88 -19.03 -50.04
C GLY A 137 -30.64 -19.35 -48.56
N ALA A 138 -30.70 -20.62 -48.19
CA ALA A 138 -30.45 -21.08 -46.82
C ALA A 138 -29.03 -20.77 -46.33
N GLU A 139 -28.00 -21.03 -47.15
CA GLU A 139 -26.61 -20.70 -46.81
C GLU A 139 -26.39 -19.19 -46.65
N ALA A 140 -27.01 -18.37 -47.50
CA ALA A 140 -26.93 -16.92 -47.41
C ALA A 140 -27.64 -16.38 -46.16
N GLU A 141 -28.76 -16.98 -45.76
CA GLU A 141 -29.47 -16.63 -44.52
C GLU A 141 -28.65 -17.01 -43.28
N GLU A 142 -28.07 -18.21 -43.24
CA GLU A 142 -27.18 -18.64 -42.15
C GLU A 142 -25.92 -17.78 -42.07
N ALA A 143 -25.33 -17.41 -43.21
CA ALA A 143 -24.18 -16.51 -43.26
C ALA A 143 -24.55 -15.10 -42.73
N ARG A 144 -25.75 -14.59 -43.07
CA ARG A 144 -26.26 -13.31 -42.54
C ARG A 144 -26.51 -13.39 -41.03
N ALA A 145 -27.07 -14.49 -40.54
CA ALA A 145 -27.27 -14.72 -39.12
C ALA A 145 -25.94 -14.73 -38.35
N ARG A 146 -24.95 -15.49 -38.83
CA ARG A 146 -23.59 -15.52 -38.26
C ARG A 146 -22.89 -14.16 -38.30
N CYS A 147 -23.03 -13.41 -39.39
CA CYS A 147 -22.48 -12.05 -39.49
C CYS A 147 -23.17 -11.09 -38.49
N GLY A 148 -24.48 -11.25 -38.28
CA GLY A 148 -25.24 -10.48 -37.29
C GLY A 148 -24.81 -10.77 -35.86
N GLU A 149 -24.63 -12.05 -35.51
CA GLU A 149 -24.15 -12.47 -34.19
C GLU A 149 -22.73 -11.97 -33.90
N ALA A 150 -21.80 -12.11 -34.85
CA ALA A 150 -20.44 -11.61 -34.70
C ALA A 150 -20.40 -10.08 -34.55
N ALA A 151 -21.22 -9.35 -35.32
CA ALA A 151 -21.31 -7.90 -35.21
C ALA A 151 -21.89 -7.46 -33.84
N GLU A 152 -22.86 -8.18 -33.31
CA GLU A 152 -23.42 -7.91 -31.98
C GLU A 152 -22.43 -8.26 -30.85
N GLU A 153 -21.68 -9.36 -30.98
CA GLU A 153 -20.61 -9.69 -30.02
C GLU A 153 -19.51 -8.61 -30.00
N ASP A 154 -19.06 -8.17 -31.19
CA ASP A 154 -18.08 -7.09 -31.31
C ASP A 154 -18.61 -5.76 -30.75
N ARG A 155 -19.90 -5.46 -30.95
CA ARG A 155 -20.56 -4.30 -30.34
C ARG A 155 -20.53 -4.40 -28.82
N LEU A 156 -20.98 -5.51 -28.23
CA LEU A 156 -20.97 -5.73 -26.78
C LEU A 156 -19.55 -5.66 -26.19
N ARG A 157 -18.55 -6.20 -26.91
CA ARG A 157 -17.14 -6.11 -26.53
C ARG A 157 -16.64 -4.66 -26.52
N ASN A 158 -16.99 -3.88 -27.54
CA ASN A 158 -16.64 -2.47 -27.63
C ASN A 158 -17.32 -1.63 -26.54
N GLU A 159 -18.60 -1.89 -26.24
CA GLU A 159 -19.32 -1.24 -25.14
C GLU A 159 -18.68 -1.53 -23.77
N ARG A 160 -18.34 -2.80 -23.50
CA ARG A 160 -17.60 -3.20 -22.29
C ARG A 160 -16.24 -2.52 -22.19
N ALA A 161 -15.52 -2.39 -23.32
CA ALA A 161 -14.23 -1.72 -23.35
C ALA A 161 -14.35 -0.22 -23.05
N ARG A 162 -15.36 0.47 -23.61
CA ARG A 162 -15.66 1.89 -23.35
C ARG A 162 -16.05 2.12 -21.89
N ALA A 163 -16.94 1.28 -21.33
CA ALA A 163 -17.32 1.37 -19.92
C ALA A 163 -16.11 1.17 -18.98
N ALA A 164 -15.24 0.20 -19.29
CA ALA A 164 -14.02 -0.02 -18.52
C ALA A 164 -13.01 1.13 -18.65
N ALA A 165 -12.94 1.81 -19.81
CA ALA A 165 -12.10 2.98 -20.00
C ALA A 165 -12.62 4.18 -19.18
N ALA A 166 -13.94 4.44 -19.22
CA ALA A 166 -14.58 5.49 -18.44
C ALA A 166 -14.34 5.30 -16.93
N LEU A 167 -14.52 4.08 -16.42
CA LEU A 167 -14.26 3.76 -15.01
C LEU A 167 -12.79 3.98 -14.60
N ARG A 168 -11.83 3.66 -15.49
CA ARG A 168 -10.40 3.90 -15.22
C ARG A 168 -10.07 5.38 -15.18
N GLU A 169 -10.66 6.18 -16.06
CA GLU A 169 -10.44 7.62 -16.07
C GLU A 169 -11.05 8.29 -14.83
N GLU A 170 -12.24 7.85 -14.41
CA GLU A 170 -12.86 8.30 -13.17
C GLU A 170 -11.99 7.96 -11.94
N GLN A 171 -11.51 6.71 -11.85
CA GLN A 171 -10.58 6.29 -10.79
C GLN A 171 -9.29 7.13 -10.80
N ARG A 172 -8.73 7.39 -11.98
CA ARG A 172 -7.54 8.22 -12.15
C ARG A 172 -7.78 9.65 -11.67
N SER A 173 -8.89 10.26 -12.06
CA SER A 173 -9.29 11.61 -11.65
C SER A 173 -9.39 11.72 -10.12
N ARG A 174 -10.04 10.76 -9.45
CA ARG A 174 -10.13 10.73 -7.99
C ARG A 174 -8.77 10.65 -7.30
N VAL A 175 -7.87 9.81 -7.80
CA VAL A 175 -6.52 9.69 -7.22
C VAL A 175 -5.72 10.98 -7.43
N LEU A 176 -5.82 11.63 -8.58
CA LEU A 176 -5.15 12.91 -8.83
C LEU A 176 -5.69 14.02 -7.92
N ALA A 177 -7.01 14.08 -7.73
CA ALA A 177 -7.63 15.01 -6.78
C ALA A 177 -7.16 14.75 -5.35
N ALA A 178 -7.11 13.48 -4.92
CA ALA A 178 -6.58 13.12 -3.62
C ALA A 178 -5.10 13.47 -3.47
N LEU A 179 -4.26 13.27 -4.47
CA LEU A 179 -2.85 13.68 -4.42
C LEU A 179 -2.67 15.19 -4.28
N ALA A 180 -3.60 15.99 -4.81
CA ALA A 180 -3.52 17.45 -4.75
C ALA A 180 -3.92 18.02 -3.38
N SER A 181 -4.95 17.45 -2.74
CA SER A 181 -5.54 18.05 -1.53
C SER A 181 -6.11 17.06 -0.51
N GLY A 182 -5.98 15.75 -0.73
CA GLY A 182 -6.50 14.71 0.14
C GLY A 182 -5.60 14.44 1.35
N PRO A 183 -6.11 13.70 2.35
CA PRO A 183 -5.29 13.24 3.46
C PRO A 183 -4.13 12.40 2.96
N ARG A 184 -3.00 12.50 3.65
CA ARG A 184 -1.75 11.86 3.24
C ARG A 184 -1.58 10.52 3.94
N LEU A 185 -1.28 9.50 3.14
CA LEU A 185 -0.93 8.18 3.63
C LEU A 185 0.45 7.80 3.10
N VAL A 186 1.42 7.63 3.99
CA VAL A 186 2.81 7.34 3.64
C VAL A 186 3.12 5.90 4.03
N VAL A 187 3.65 5.12 3.09
CA VAL A 187 4.29 3.85 3.41
C VAL A 187 5.79 4.10 3.52
N ASP A 188 6.32 4.00 4.74
CA ASP A 188 7.73 4.25 5.01
C ASP A 188 8.58 3.01 4.75
N LEU A 189 9.46 3.08 3.75
CA LEU A 189 10.33 1.98 3.34
C LEU A 189 11.74 2.13 3.91
N ALA A 190 11.90 2.86 5.02
CA ALA A 190 13.19 3.12 5.66
C ALA A 190 14.00 1.83 5.89
N PRO A 191 15.34 1.91 5.83
CA PRO A 191 16.24 0.77 6.06
C PRO A 191 16.01 0.05 7.38
N ALA A 192 15.58 0.77 8.42
CA ALA A 192 15.26 0.19 9.72
C ALA A 192 14.21 -0.93 9.62
N TYR A 193 13.27 -0.85 8.67
CA TYR A 193 12.27 -1.88 8.42
C TYR A 193 12.77 -2.97 7.48
N THR A 194 13.44 -2.58 6.40
CA THR A 194 13.76 -3.47 5.28
C THR A 194 15.06 -4.27 5.49
N ALA A 195 16.03 -3.75 6.25
CA ALA A 195 17.29 -4.44 6.55
C ALA A 195 17.09 -5.70 7.41
N LEU A 196 16.05 -5.71 8.25
CA LEU A 196 15.69 -6.85 9.11
C LEU A 196 14.83 -7.91 8.38
N MET A 197 14.47 -7.66 7.13
CA MET A 197 13.58 -8.54 6.36
C MET A 197 14.37 -9.54 5.54
N SER A 198 14.00 -10.83 5.66
CA SER A 198 14.47 -11.86 4.73
C SER A 198 14.03 -11.56 3.29
N ALA A 199 14.73 -12.11 2.30
CA ALA A 199 14.34 -11.97 0.88
C ALA A 199 12.89 -12.42 0.61
N ARG A 200 12.39 -13.43 1.35
CA ARG A 200 10.99 -13.85 1.29
C ARG A 200 10.04 -12.75 1.77
N HIS A 201 10.36 -12.07 2.87
CA HIS A 201 9.56 -10.98 3.40
C HIS A 201 9.61 -9.75 2.50
N ARG A 202 10.75 -9.45 1.86
CA ARG A 202 10.87 -8.36 0.88
C ARG A 202 9.95 -8.58 -0.32
N ARG A 203 9.95 -9.79 -0.90
CA ARG A 203 8.99 -10.17 -1.96
C ARG A 203 7.53 -10.10 -1.50
N SER A 204 7.25 -10.47 -0.25
CA SER A 204 5.91 -10.32 0.35
C SER A 204 5.49 -8.85 0.44
N LEU A 205 6.40 -7.97 0.86
CA LEU A 205 6.15 -6.52 0.92
C LEU A 205 5.87 -5.95 -0.47
N SER A 206 6.65 -6.32 -1.49
CA SER A 206 6.40 -5.94 -2.88
C SER A 206 4.97 -6.25 -3.34
N GLN A 207 4.49 -7.46 -3.05
CA GLN A 207 3.09 -7.85 -3.34
C GLN A 207 2.09 -7.05 -2.50
N GLN A 208 2.40 -6.78 -1.24
CA GLN A 208 1.54 -5.98 -0.36
C GLN A 208 1.43 -4.54 -0.85
N LEU A 209 2.51 -3.91 -1.31
CA LEU A 209 2.49 -2.57 -1.91
C LEU A 209 1.58 -2.52 -3.13
N GLY A 210 1.69 -3.50 -4.04
CA GLY A 210 0.81 -3.61 -5.21
C GLY A 210 -0.67 -3.72 -4.82
N ARG A 211 -0.99 -4.47 -3.74
CA ARG A 211 -2.35 -4.56 -3.21
C ARG A 211 -2.81 -3.24 -2.59
N CYS A 212 -1.97 -2.55 -1.83
CA CYS A 212 -2.29 -1.25 -1.23
C CYS A 212 -2.61 -0.22 -2.30
N TRP A 213 -1.80 -0.15 -3.35
CA TRP A 213 -2.07 0.71 -4.51
C TRP A 213 -3.40 0.35 -5.19
N ALA A 214 -3.65 -0.94 -5.43
CA ALA A 214 -4.89 -1.39 -6.04
C ALA A 214 -6.14 -1.06 -5.20
N LEU A 215 -6.04 -1.16 -3.87
CA LEU A 215 -7.08 -0.75 -2.93
C LEU A 215 -7.31 0.77 -3.00
N ASN A 216 -6.25 1.56 -2.86
CA ASN A 216 -6.33 3.03 -2.92
C ASN A 216 -6.99 3.51 -4.21
N ARG A 217 -6.53 3.02 -5.37
CA ARG A 217 -7.09 3.39 -6.69
C ARG A 217 -8.58 3.09 -6.84
N ARG A 218 -9.06 2.00 -6.22
CA ARG A 218 -10.46 1.58 -6.31
C ARG A 218 -11.36 2.24 -5.27
N ALA A 219 -10.76 2.85 -4.25
CA ALA A 219 -11.51 3.45 -3.16
C ALA A 219 -12.42 4.59 -3.66
N PRO A 220 -13.59 4.78 -3.02
CA PRO A 220 -14.44 5.94 -3.27
C PRO A 220 -13.75 7.24 -2.82
N ALA A 221 -13.00 7.18 -1.71
CA ALA A 221 -12.18 8.27 -1.17
C ALA A 221 -10.71 7.80 -1.06
N PRO A 222 -9.90 7.96 -2.13
CA PRO A 222 -8.48 7.60 -2.08
C PRO A 222 -7.69 8.56 -1.20
N PHE A 223 -6.60 8.08 -0.59
CA PHE A 223 -5.58 8.95 0.02
C PHE A 223 -4.63 9.50 -1.04
N ALA A 224 -3.99 10.63 -0.69
CA ALA A 224 -2.72 11.04 -1.27
C ALA A 224 -1.63 10.04 -0.83
N MET A 225 -1.54 8.91 -1.52
CA MET A 225 -0.61 7.84 -1.15
C MET A 225 0.83 8.21 -1.56
N HIS A 226 1.77 8.01 -0.64
CA HIS A 226 3.20 8.26 -0.83
C HIS A 226 4.02 7.03 -0.47
N LEU A 227 5.12 6.81 -1.18
CA LEU A 227 6.16 5.84 -0.82
C LEU A 227 7.41 6.62 -0.41
N ALA A 228 7.85 6.47 0.84
CA ALA A 228 9.02 7.16 1.38
C ALA A 228 10.25 6.27 1.44
N SER A 229 11.43 6.90 1.57
CA SER A 229 12.73 6.24 1.70
C SER A 229 13.08 5.35 0.49
N LEU A 230 12.58 5.69 -0.71
CA LEU A 230 12.71 4.86 -1.91
C LEU A 230 14.16 4.65 -2.33
N ARG A 231 15.02 5.67 -2.19
CA ARG A 231 16.44 5.61 -2.57
C ARG A 231 17.20 4.52 -1.83
N THR A 232 16.82 4.28 -0.58
CA THR A 232 17.48 3.30 0.30
C THR A 232 16.73 1.97 0.39
N CYS A 233 15.55 1.87 -0.24
CA CYS A 233 14.73 0.67 -0.23
C CYS A 233 15.36 -0.41 -1.13
N PRO A 234 15.57 -1.64 -0.63
CA PRO A 234 16.03 -2.74 -1.48
C PRO A 234 15.10 -2.99 -2.66
N ALA A 235 15.64 -3.22 -3.85
CA ALA A 235 14.83 -3.39 -5.07
C ALA A 235 13.80 -4.53 -4.96
N GLU A 236 14.08 -5.58 -4.18
CA GLU A 236 13.17 -6.71 -4.00
C GLU A 236 11.94 -6.37 -3.13
N CYS A 237 11.96 -5.25 -2.42
CA CYS A 237 10.80 -4.71 -1.70
C CYS A 237 9.81 -4.03 -2.66
N LEU A 238 10.23 -3.69 -3.88
CA LEU A 238 9.41 -3.02 -4.88
C LEU A 238 8.85 -4.03 -5.90
N PRO A 239 7.74 -3.71 -6.59
CA PRO A 239 7.24 -4.53 -7.69
C PRO A 239 8.30 -4.74 -8.77
N ALA A 240 8.44 -5.99 -9.22
CA ALA A 240 9.35 -6.34 -10.30
C ALA A 240 9.00 -5.54 -11.58
N GLY A 241 10.02 -5.19 -12.37
CA GLY A 241 9.82 -4.48 -13.64
C GLY A 241 9.42 -2.99 -13.50
N GLY A 242 9.60 -2.39 -12.32
CA GLY A 242 9.39 -0.94 -12.15
C GLY A 242 7.93 -0.50 -12.23
N GLU A 243 6.96 -1.41 -12.01
CA GLU A 243 5.53 -1.07 -12.12
C GLU A 243 5.13 0.10 -11.21
N HIS A 244 5.78 0.21 -10.05
CA HIS A 244 5.56 1.28 -9.07
C HIS A 244 5.87 2.69 -9.61
N GLU A 245 6.73 2.80 -10.62
CA GLU A 245 7.04 4.08 -11.27
C GLU A 245 5.85 4.64 -12.07
N ARG A 246 4.93 3.76 -12.48
CA ARG A 246 3.72 4.11 -13.23
C ARG A 246 2.51 4.37 -12.32
N TRP A 247 2.65 4.12 -11.02
CA TRP A 247 1.58 4.38 -10.07
C TRP A 247 1.43 5.88 -9.85
N LEU A 248 0.19 6.34 -9.68
CA LEU A 248 -0.08 7.73 -9.31
C LEU A 248 0.03 7.83 -7.79
N VAL A 249 1.28 7.87 -7.31
CA VAL A 249 1.65 8.00 -5.91
C VAL A 249 2.77 9.03 -5.80
N GLY A 250 2.83 9.73 -4.67
CA GLY A 250 4.01 10.52 -4.32
C GLY A 250 5.20 9.59 -4.08
N ARG A 251 6.35 9.92 -4.67
CA ARG A 251 7.58 9.14 -4.54
C ARG A 251 8.60 10.01 -3.85
N LEU A 252 9.04 9.60 -2.68
CA LEU A 252 9.93 10.37 -1.83
C LEU A 252 11.22 9.58 -1.65
N ASP A 253 12.33 10.16 -2.10
CA ASP A 253 13.65 9.52 -2.03
C ASP A 253 14.21 9.48 -0.60
N GLY A 254 13.81 10.44 0.22
CA GLY A 254 14.26 10.63 1.61
C GLY A 254 13.25 10.13 2.64
N GLU A 255 13.56 10.39 3.91
CA GLU A 255 12.72 9.97 5.03
C GLU A 255 11.43 10.82 5.11
N VAL A 256 10.42 10.32 5.81
CA VAL A 256 9.13 11.01 5.96
C VAL A 256 9.30 12.44 6.51
N SER A 257 10.17 12.60 7.50
CA SER A 257 10.52 13.88 8.14
C SER A 257 11.11 14.90 7.15
N ASP A 258 11.87 14.44 6.15
CA ASP A 258 12.50 15.34 5.17
C ASP A 258 11.49 16.03 4.26
N HIS A 259 10.38 15.35 3.95
CA HIS A 259 9.39 15.81 2.99
C HIS A 259 8.21 16.50 3.65
N PHE A 260 7.82 16.02 4.83
CA PHE A 260 6.67 16.53 5.56
C PHE A 260 7.05 17.35 6.80
N GLY A 261 8.32 17.75 6.97
CA GLY A 261 8.80 18.53 8.13
C GLY A 261 9.36 19.92 7.82
N ARG A 262 9.45 20.35 6.54
CA ARG A 262 10.24 21.54 6.15
C ARG A 262 9.54 22.89 6.27
N GLU A 263 8.21 22.96 6.40
CA GLU A 263 7.48 24.24 6.52
C GLU A 263 7.39 24.72 7.98
N GLY A 264 8.51 25.14 8.57
CA GLY A 264 8.53 25.64 9.95
C GLY A 264 8.49 24.50 10.97
N LYS A 265 9.69 24.05 11.34
CA LYS A 265 10.06 22.91 12.18
C LYS A 265 9.28 22.72 13.50
N LEU A 266 8.52 23.72 13.97
CA LEU A 266 7.79 23.70 15.24
C LEU A 266 6.28 23.45 15.10
N LEU A 267 5.68 23.60 13.91
CA LEU A 267 4.23 23.40 13.72
C LEU A 267 3.88 22.08 13.02
N LEU A 268 4.85 21.38 12.40
CA LEU A 268 4.59 20.16 11.62
C LEU A 268 4.83 18.83 12.32
N GLU A 269 5.61 18.76 13.40
CA GLU A 269 5.71 17.50 14.18
C GLU A 269 4.33 17.06 14.70
N ALA A 270 3.43 18.01 14.98
CA ALA A 270 2.05 17.75 15.37
C ALA A 270 1.17 17.10 14.27
N ARG A 271 1.64 17.02 13.02
CA ARG A 271 0.85 16.55 11.87
C ARG A 271 1.24 15.18 11.35
N ILE A 272 2.36 14.60 11.80
CA ILE A 272 2.78 13.25 11.38
C ILE A 272 2.32 12.24 12.43
N VAL A 273 1.52 11.26 12.02
CA VAL A 273 1.00 10.21 12.89
C VAL A 273 1.54 8.85 12.44
N TYR A 274 2.47 8.29 13.20
CA TYR A 274 2.96 6.94 12.98
C TYR A 274 1.97 5.91 13.52
N LEU A 275 1.44 5.08 12.63
CA LEU A 275 0.53 4.01 12.97
C LEU A 275 1.32 2.78 13.40
N SER A 276 1.32 2.52 14.71
CA SER A 276 1.98 1.37 15.33
C SER A 276 0.99 0.58 16.20
N PRO A 277 1.01 -0.76 16.15
CA PRO A 277 0.24 -1.56 17.11
C PRO A 277 0.76 -1.44 18.54
N ASP A 278 2.00 -0.97 18.71
CA ASP A 278 2.66 -0.78 20.01
C ASP A 278 2.54 0.70 20.49
N ALA A 279 1.75 1.54 19.82
CA ALA A 279 1.53 2.93 20.25
C ALA A 279 0.67 2.98 21.53
N GLU A 280 1.07 3.81 22.50
CA GLU A 280 0.28 4.04 23.72
C GLU A 280 -0.96 4.88 23.44
N GLU A 281 -0.84 5.84 22.53
CA GLU A 281 -1.95 6.66 22.06
C GLU A 281 -2.82 5.86 21.10
N VAL A 282 -4.06 5.65 21.50
CA VAL A 282 -5.09 5.15 20.59
C VAL A 282 -5.43 6.26 19.61
N LEU A 283 -5.67 5.91 18.35
CA LEU A 283 -6.24 6.87 17.40
C LEU A 283 -7.69 7.14 17.83
N GLU A 284 -7.87 8.06 18.77
CA GLU A 284 -9.13 8.37 19.43
C GLU A 284 -10.15 8.90 18.42
N VAL A 285 -10.98 7.99 17.94
CA VAL A 285 -12.24 8.31 17.29
C VAL A 285 -13.30 7.55 18.09
N PRO A 286 -14.25 8.23 18.75
CA PRO A 286 -15.24 7.56 19.59
C PRO A 286 -15.90 6.42 18.81
N TRP A 287 -15.69 5.19 19.26
CA TRP A 287 -15.99 3.95 18.52
C TRP A 287 -17.49 3.71 18.34
N ASP A 288 -18.28 4.31 19.22
CA ASP A 288 -19.63 3.93 19.59
C ASP A 288 -20.61 5.11 19.59
N SER A 289 -20.14 6.32 19.29
CA SER A 289 -21.03 7.43 18.98
C SER A 289 -21.35 7.39 17.49
N GLU A 290 -22.60 7.11 17.10
CA GLU A 290 -23.09 7.28 15.72
C GLU A 290 -22.85 8.70 15.18
N SER A 291 -22.61 9.66 16.10
CA SER A 291 -22.26 11.05 15.82
C SER A 291 -20.75 11.27 15.62
N ALA A 292 -19.90 10.27 15.89
CA ALA A 292 -18.43 10.35 15.78
C ALA A 292 -17.95 9.81 14.45
N ARG A 293 -18.60 10.27 13.37
CA ARG A 293 -17.97 10.30 12.04
C ARG A 293 -16.89 11.38 12.02
N ALA A 294 -15.97 11.39 12.99
CA ALA A 294 -14.83 12.27 12.89
C ALA A 294 -13.96 11.69 11.76
N PRO A 295 -13.93 12.33 10.58
CA PRO A 295 -13.09 11.83 9.49
C PRO A 295 -11.64 11.90 9.97
N LEU A 296 -10.80 11.02 9.41
CA LEU A 296 -9.36 11.19 9.52
C LEU A 296 -9.02 12.63 9.13
N GLU A 297 -8.25 13.31 9.97
CA GLU A 297 -7.97 14.73 9.81
C GLU A 297 -7.24 14.96 8.49
N ALA A 298 -7.82 15.79 7.63
CA ALA A 298 -7.31 16.03 6.28
C ALA A 298 -5.86 16.58 6.28
N GLU A 299 -5.49 17.32 7.33
CA GLU A 299 -4.17 17.93 7.46
C GLU A 299 -3.08 16.94 7.91
N LYS A 300 -3.47 15.83 8.56
CA LYS A 300 -2.54 14.86 9.12
C LYS A 300 -1.94 13.97 8.03
N THR A 301 -0.72 13.55 8.29
CA THR A 301 0.04 12.59 7.49
C THR A 301 0.15 11.29 8.26
N TYR A 302 -0.60 10.29 7.83
CA TYR A 302 -0.61 8.97 8.44
C TYR A 302 0.52 8.13 7.85
N VAL A 303 1.36 7.56 8.70
CA VAL A 303 2.54 6.80 8.28
C VAL A 303 2.38 5.35 8.72
N ILE A 304 2.55 4.41 7.79
CA ILE A 304 2.62 2.97 8.10
C ILE A 304 4.01 2.48 7.73
N GLY A 305 4.67 1.80 8.68
CA GLY A 305 5.95 1.14 8.42
C GLY A 305 5.80 0.06 7.34
N GLY A 306 6.59 0.14 6.28
CA GLY A 306 6.64 -0.80 5.16
C GLY A 306 7.33 -2.10 5.55
N ARG A 307 6.78 -2.83 6.52
CA ARG A 307 7.30 -4.10 7.00
C ARG A 307 6.29 -5.20 6.73
N SER A 308 6.73 -6.29 6.08
CA SER A 308 5.95 -7.53 6.10
C SER A 308 6.15 -8.16 7.48
N SER A 309 5.26 -7.89 8.43
CA SER A 309 5.18 -8.69 9.65
C SER A 309 4.93 -10.14 9.23
N GLN A 310 5.69 -11.08 9.80
CA GLN A 310 5.10 -12.41 9.94
C GLN A 310 3.94 -12.28 10.93
N PRO A 311 2.90 -13.10 10.82
CA PRO A 311 2.06 -13.39 11.97
C PRO A 311 2.94 -14.10 13.01
N VAL A 312 3.86 -13.37 13.62
CA VAL A 312 4.46 -13.73 14.89
C VAL A 312 3.31 -13.63 15.89
N ASP A 313 3.25 -14.53 16.86
CA ASP A 313 2.14 -14.82 17.79
C ASP A 313 1.46 -13.65 18.53
N ARG A 314 1.81 -12.40 18.22
CA ARG A 314 1.08 -11.20 18.61
C ARG A 314 -0.22 -11.08 17.81
N ALA A 315 -1.27 -11.69 18.36
CA ALA A 315 -2.64 -11.40 17.98
C ALA A 315 -2.85 -9.87 17.95
N GLY A 316 -3.09 -9.30 16.77
CA GLY A 316 -3.43 -7.88 16.63
C GLY A 316 -2.64 -7.09 15.58
N VAL A 317 -1.48 -7.57 15.10
CA VAL A 317 -0.74 -6.83 14.07
C VAL A 317 -1.37 -7.04 12.69
N LEU A 318 -1.88 -5.96 12.09
CA LEU A 318 -2.46 -5.99 10.76
C LEU A 318 -1.39 -6.09 9.66
N THR A 319 -1.71 -6.80 8.57
CA THR A 319 -0.91 -6.71 7.35
C THR A 319 -1.05 -5.33 6.72
N LEU A 320 -0.05 -4.87 5.97
CA LEU A 320 -0.09 -3.55 5.32
C LEU A 320 -1.37 -3.31 4.49
N PRO A 321 -1.84 -4.23 3.62
CA PRO A 321 -3.08 -4.02 2.87
C PRO A 321 -4.33 -3.94 3.74
N ALA A 322 -4.36 -4.66 4.86
CA ALA A 322 -5.50 -4.63 5.79
C ALA A 322 -5.56 -3.28 6.52
N ALA A 323 -4.43 -2.78 7.01
CA ALA A 323 -4.36 -1.46 7.61
C ALA A 323 -4.80 -0.36 6.62
N VAL A 324 -4.32 -0.42 5.37
CA VAL A 324 -4.73 0.50 4.31
C VAL A 324 -6.23 0.40 3.99
N ASP A 325 -6.80 -0.81 3.87
CA ASP A 325 -8.24 -0.97 3.59
C ASP A 325 -9.12 -0.42 4.74
N VAL A 326 -8.72 -0.62 6.00
CA VAL A 326 -9.41 -0.04 7.15
C VAL A 326 -9.40 1.49 7.05
N LEU A 327 -8.24 2.11 6.84
CA LEU A 327 -8.11 3.56 6.73
C LEU A 327 -8.93 4.12 5.56
N LEU A 328 -8.93 3.45 4.40
CA LEU A 328 -9.70 3.88 3.23
C LEU A 328 -11.21 3.88 3.51
N ARG A 329 -11.70 2.87 4.22
CA ARG A 329 -13.12 2.78 4.58
C ARG A 329 -13.50 3.84 5.61
N VAL A 330 -12.65 4.06 6.61
CA VAL A 330 -12.87 5.14 7.59
C VAL A 330 -12.86 6.50 6.90
N HIS A 331 -11.92 6.73 5.99
CA HIS A 331 -11.88 7.96 5.20
C HIS A 331 -13.14 8.14 4.33
N ALA A 332 -13.69 7.04 3.81
CA ALA A 332 -14.96 7.02 3.09
C ALA A 332 -16.21 7.16 3.99
N GLY A 333 -16.05 7.35 5.30
CA GLY A 333 -17.13 7.59 6.25
C GLY A 333 -17.68 6.35 6.97
N ALA A 334 -17.05 5.19 6.81
CA ALA A 334 -17.41 4.00 7.61
C ALA A 334 -16.95 4.18 9.07
N SER A 335 -17.68 3.59 10.02
CA SER A 335 -17.17 3.49 11.39
C SER A 335 -15.98 2.54 11.45
N TRP A 336 -15.10 2.68 12.46
CA TRP A 336 -13.96 1.78 12.64
C TRP A 336 -14.38 0.31 12.75
N SER A 337 -15.48 0.01 13.45
CA SER A 337 -16.00 -1.37 13.53
C SER A 337 -16.41 -1.92 12.17
N GLN A 338 -17.13 -1.11 11.36
CA GLN A 338 -17.54 -1.51 10.00
C GLN A 338 -16.32 -1.69 9.09
N ALA A 339 -15.37 -0.75 9.15
CA ALA A 339 -14.13 -0.80 8.38
C ALA A 339 -13.30 -2.05 8.71
N MET A 340 -13.11 -2.34 10.00
CA MET A 340 -12.41 -3.53 10.48
C MET A 340 -13.12 -4.81 10.06
N ARG A 341 -14.44 -4.92 10.27
CA ARG A 341 -15.22 -6.11 9.87
C ARG A 341 -15.15 -6.41 8.37
N ALA A 342 -15.08 -5.36 7.55
CA ALA A 342 -15.01 -5.51 6.11
C ALA A 342 -13.59 -5.78 5.58
N ALA A 343 -12.56 -5.22 6.22
CA ALA A 343 -11.17 -5.38 5.81
C ALA A 343 -10.53 -6.67 6.36
N LEU A 344 -10.97 -7.14 7.53
CA LEU A 344 -10.38 -8.28 8.21
C LEU A 344 -11.18 -9.56 8.01
N PRO A 345 -10.50 -10.72 7.89
CA PRO A 345 -11.18 -12.01 7.89
C PRO A 345 -12.05 -12.21 9.14
N PRO A 346 -13.22 -12.89 9.05
CA PRO A 346 -14.14 -13.05 10.18
C PRO A 346 -13.52 -13.64 11.45
N ARG A 347 -12.46 -14.47 11.32
CA ARG A 347 -11.73 -15.07 12.45
C ARG A 347 -11.15 -14.05 13.44
N PHE A 348 -10.94 -12.81 13.04
CA PHE A 348 -10.46 -11.75 13.93
C PHE A 348 -11.53 -11.26 14.92
N PHE A 349 -12.79 -11.62 14.70
CA PHE A 349 -13.93 -11.23 15.55
C PHE A 349 -14.54 -12.41 16.30
N LEU A 350 -14.00 -13.61 16.10
CA LEU A 350 -14.44 -14.79 16.83
C LEU A 350 -13.75 -14.82 18.19
N SER A 351 -14.47 -15.28 19.21
CA SER A 351 -13.86 -15.65 20.47
C SER A 351 -12.86 -16.79 20.27
N ALA A 352 -11.93 -16.97 21.22
CA ALA A 352 -10.98 -18.09 21.15
C ALA A 352 -11.70 -19.46 21.07
N GLU A 353 -12.85 -19.59 21.73
CA GLU A 353 -13.70 -20.78 21.70
C GLU A 353 -14.34 -20.98 20.31
N GLU A 354 -14.93 -19.94 19.73
CA GLU A 354 -15.51 -19.97 18.39
C GLU A 354 -14.46 -20.26 17.31
N GLU A 355 -13.24 -19.73 17.47
CA GLU A 355 -12.14 -20.02 16.55
C GLU A 355 -11.69 -21.49 16.69
N ALA A 356 -11.59 -22.01 17.92
CA ALA A 356 -11.25 -23.41 18.16
C ALA A 356 -12.31 -24.36 17.55
N GLU A 357 -13.59 -24.05 17.72
CA GLU A 357 -14.69 -24.80 17.12
C GLU A 357 -14.64 -24.73 15.58
N ALA A 358 -14.43 -23.54 15.01
CA ALA A 358 -14.31 -23.36 13.56
C ALA A 358 -13.11 -24.13 12.99
N ARG A 359 -11.98 -24.18 13.71
CA ARG A 359 -10.80 -24.99 13.34
C ARG A 359 -11.12 -26.48 13.41
N ALA A 360 -11.77 -26.95 14.46
CA ALA A 360 -12.18 -28.35 14.61
C ALA A 360 -13.15 -28.77 13.48
N LYS A 361 -14.13 -27.93 13.14
CA LYS A 361 -15.07 -28.19 12.02
C LYS A 361 -14.36 -28.27 10.68
N ARG A 362 -13.39 -27.37 10.42
CA ARG A 362 -12.55 -27.41 9.20
C ARG A 362 -11.68 -28.67 9.13
N GLN A 363 -11.12 -29.11 10.25
CA GLN A 363 -10.34 -30.34 10.32
C GLN A 363 -11.23 -31.56 10.02
N ARG A 364 -12.40 -31.66 10.64
CA ARG A 364 -13.39 -32.72 10.37
C ARG A 364 -13.82 -32.73 8.90
N ALA A 365 -14.11 -31.57 8.31
CA ALA A 365 -14.48 -31.47 6.89
C ALA A 365 -13.35 -31.90 5.94
N LYS A 366 -12.10 -31.51 6.24
CA LYS A 366 -10.93 -31.97 5.47
C LYS A 366 -10.73 -33.48 5.57
N GLU A 367 -10.94 -34.05 6.75
CA GLU A 367 -10.83 -35.49 6.94
C GLU A 367 -11.94 -36.26 6.22
N GLN A 368 -13.19 -35.77 6.29
CA GLN A 368 -14.31 -36.32 5.52
C GLN A 368 -14.04 -36.26 4.02
N SER A 369 -13.56 -35.12 3.50
CA SER A 369 -13.18 -35.00 2.09
C SER A 369 -12.09 -36.01 1.71
N ARG A 370 -11.04 -36.17 2.52
CA ARG A 370 -10.00 -37.18 2.29
C ARG A 370 -10.55 -38.62 2.29
N ARG A 371 -11.51 -38.94 3.15
CA ARG A 371 -12.17 -40.26 3.17
C ARG A 371 -13.00 -40.48 1.90
N THR A 372 -13.77 -39.48 1.46
CA THR A 372 -14.56 -39.59 0.22
C THR A 372 -13.69 -39.78 -1.02
N THR A 373 -12.57 -39.05 -1.15
CA THR A 373 -11.64 -39.20 -2.27
C THR A 373 -10.91 -40.55 -2.26
N LYS A 374 -10.61 -41.10 -1.07
CA LYS A 374 -10.07 -42.46 -0.96
C LYS A 374 -11.09 -43.50 -1.42
N ASN A 375 -12.34 -43.38 -0.97
CA ASN A 375 -13.40 -44.31 -1.35
C ASN A 375 -13.74 -44.26 -2.84
N SER A 376 -13.77 -43.08 -3.46
CA SER A 376 -14.00 -42.95 -4.90
C SER A 376 -12.85 -43.56 -5.72
N LYS A 377 -11.60 -43.41 -5.25
CA LYS A 377 -10.43 -44.02 -5.89
C LYS A 377 -10.43 -45.54 -5.77
N LEU A 378 -10.84 -46.09 -4.61
CA LEU A 378 -11.03 -47.54 -4.46
C LEU A 378 -12.14 -48.06 -5.36
N GLY A 379 -13.30 -47.40 -5.39
CA GLY A 379 -14.41 -47.79 -6.27
C GLY A 379 -14.02 -47.81 -7.75
N PHE A 380 -13.26 -46.81 -8.21
CA PHE A 380 -12.73 -46.77 -9.57
C PHE A 380 -11.76 -47.92 -9.87
N MET A 381 -10.92 -48.32 -8.91
CA MET A 381 -10.02 -49.47 -9.09
C MET A 381 -10.76 -50.80 -9.09
N THR A 382 -11.79 -50.98 -8.25
CA THR A 382 -12.62 -52.18 -8.24
C THR A 382 -13.41 -52.34 -9.54
N PHE A 383 -13.95 -51.25 -10.09
CA PHE A 383 -14.63 -51.27 -11.39
C PHE A 383 -13.70 -51.69 -12.54
N LYS A 384 -12.42 -51.27 -12.48
CA LYS A 384 -11.43 -51.61 -13.49
C LYS A 384 -11.00 -53.08 -13.43
N LEU A 385 -11.04 -53.72 -12.26
CA LEU A 385 -10.74 -55.14 -12.08
C LEU A 385 -11.91 -56.06 -12.49
N ALA A 386 -13.15 -55.57 -12.50
CA ALA A 386 -14.31 -56.35 -12.93
C ALA A 386 -14.54 -56.37 -14.45
N TYR A 387 -13.76 -55.58 -15.21
CA TYR A 387 -13.89 -55.43 -16.67
C TYR A 387 -12.75 -56.08 -17.46
N VAL A 388 -11.80 -56.72 -16.78
CA VAL A 388 -10.73 -57.57 -17.33
C VAL A 388 -11.05 -59.00 -16.98
#